data_AF-A0A1Y0HR93-F1
#
_entry.id   AF-A0A1Y0HR93-F1
#
_cell.length_a   1.000
_cell.length_b   1.000
_cell.length_c   1.000
_cell.angle_alpha   90.00
_cell.angle_beta   90.00
_cell.angle_gamma   90.00
#
_symmetry.space_group_name_H-M   'P 1'
#
loop_
_entity.id
_entity.type
_entity.pdbx_description
1 polymer ?
#
loop_
_entity_poly.entity_id
_entity_poly.type
_entity_poly.pdbx_seq_one_letter_code
_entity_poly.pdbx_strand_id
1 'polypeptide(L)'
;MEGNTFKLIDDLSFYINQNEITIFTKDTKVRDFLIADPYKVVVDFKKVNSYATRTLDFKKAPFVSATLGDHDDFYRIAILLDGHYRYDIEAFKGGYIIKLK
;
A
#
# COMPACT_ATOMS: atom_id res chain seq x y z
N MET A 1 2.28 -1.53 22.37
CA MET A 1 2.95 -0.74 21.32
C MET A 1 1.89 -0.33 20.34
N GLU A 2 1.66 0.98 20.18
CA GLU A 2 0.59 1.50 19.33
C GLU A 2 1.06 1.53 17.86
N GLY A 3 0.17 1.20 16.91
CA GLY A 3 0.45 1.35 15.48
C GLY A 3 0.53 2.82 15.07
N ASN A 4 1.06 3.10 13.87
CA ASN A 4 1.23 4.46 13.35
C ASN A 4 0.37 4.67 12.11
N THR A 5 -0.31 5.82 12.05
CA THR A 5 -1.07 6.26 10.87
C THR A 5 -0.22 7.21 10.02
N PHE A 6 -0.26 7.02 8.70
CA PHE A 6 0.49 7.79 7.72
C PHE A 6 -0.45 8.23 6.59
N LYS A 7 -0.61 9.54 6.39
CA LYS A 7 -1.46 10.10 5.34
C LYS A 7 -0.65 10.37 4.08
N LEU A 8 -1.04 9.80 2.93
CA LEU A 8 -0.38 10.08 1.64
C LEU A 8 -1.08 11.21 0.89
N ILE A 9 -2.40 11.11 0.78
CA ILE A 9 -3.32 12.13 0.25
C ILE A 9 -4.63 12.09 1.06
N ASP A 10 -5.61 12.93 0.74
CA ASP A 10 -6.84 13.07 1.53
C ASP A 10 -7.64 11.76 1.67
N ASP A 11 -7.83 11.04 0.57
CA ASP A 11 -8.64 9.81 0.54
C ASP A 11 -7.80 8.52 0.60
N LEU A 12 -6.50 8.62 0.88
CA LEU A 12 -5.60 7.48 0.95
C LEU A 12 -4.58 7.61 2.08
N SER A 13 -4.66 6.68 3.03
CA SER A 13 -3.77 6.61 4.19
C SER A 13 -3.44 5.18 4.56
N PHE A 14 -2.42 5.04 5.40
CA PHE A 14 -1.91 3.76 5.87
C PHE A 14 -1.93 3.70 7.38
N TYR A 15 -2.17 2.51 7.95
CA TYR A 15 -1.91 2.22 9.35
C TYR A 15 -1.01 1.00 9.45
N ILE A 16 0.11 1.14 10.14
CA ILE A 16 1.10 0.07 10.30
C ILE A 16 1.13 -0.41 11.74
N ASN A 17 0.88 -1.70 11.91
CA ASN A 17 0.99 -2.41 13.17
C ASN A 17 1.74 -3.73 12.96
N GLN A 18 2.94 -3.84 13.54
CA GLN A 18 3.80 -5.02 13.39
C GLN A 18 4.03 -5.38 11.91
N ASN A 19 3.61 -6.58 11.49
CA ASN A 19 3.73 -7.11 10.13
C ASN A 19 2.49 -6.85 9.25
N GLU A 20 1.59 -5.99 9.71
CA GLU A 20 0.37 -5.62 8.98
C GLU A 20 0.41 -4.14 8.57
N ILE A 21 -0.02 -3.88 7.33
CA ILE A 21 -0.32 -2.54 6.83
C ILE A 21 -1.74 -2.50 6.30
N THR A 22 -2.55 -1.62 6.87
CA THR A 22 -3.90 -1.33 6.40
C THR A 22 -3.83 -0.16 5.42
N ILE A 23 -4.35 -0.34 4.21
CA ILE A 23 -4.57 0.71 3.23
C ILE A 23 -6.01 1.18 3.37
N PHE A 24 -6.22 2.39 3.86
CA PHE A 24 -7.54 3.02 3.91
C PHE A 24 -7.79 3.78 2.61
N THR A 25 -8.79 3.32 1.86
CA THR A 25 -9.27 3.91 0.62
C THR A 25 -10.69 3.43 0.34
N LYS A 26 -11.46 4.22 -0.40
CA LYS A 26 -12.78 3.80 -0.93
C LYS A 26 -12.67 3.13 -2.30
N ASP A 27 -11.48 3.16 -2.91
CA ASP A 27 -11.29 2.68 -4.27
C ASP A 27 -11.21 1.15 -4.34
N THR A 28 -11.69 0.62 -5.46
CA THR A 28 -11.74 -0.83 -5.69
C THR A 28 -10.40 -1.34 -6.19
N LYS A 29 -9.86 -2.37 -5.54
CA LYS A 29 -8.66 -3.08 -5.98
C LYS A 29 -8.94 -3.83 -7.27
N VAL A 30 -8.08 -3.66 -8.26
CA VAL A 30 -8.11 -4.38 -9.53
C VAL A 30 -7.30 -5.67 -9.41
N ARG A 31 -6.07 -5.57 -8.90
CA ARG A 31 -5.15 -6.69 -8.71
C ARG A 31 -4.05 -6.34 -7.70
N ASP A 32 -3.32 -7.35 -7.27
CA ASP A 32 -2.13 -7.21 -6.45
C ASP A 32 -1.10 -8.26 -6.85
N PHE A 33 0.17 -7.96 -6.62
CA PHE A 33 1.28 -8.88 -6.91
C PHE A 33 2.57 -8.46 -6.16
N LEU A 34 3.52 -9.39 -6.07
CA LEU A 34 4.85 -9.15 -5.51
C LEU A 34 5.85 -8.81 -6.63
N ILE A 35 6.73 -7.85 -6.39
CA ILE A 35 7.98 -7.65 -7.16
C ILE A 35 9.14 -8.08 -6.26
N ALA A 36 10.10 -8.84 -6.81
CA ALA A 36 11.21 -9.40 -6.04
C ALA A 36 12.48 -8.52 -6.02
N ASP A 37 12.62 -7.52 -6.90
CA ASP A 37 13.81 -6.65 -6.89
C ASP A 37 13.48 -5.21 -7.34
N PRO A 38 13.48 -4.22 -6.43
CA PRO A 38 13.44 -4.39 -4.97
C PRO A 38 12.10 -5.00 -4.51
N TYR A 39 12.07 -5.60 -3.32
CA TYR A 39 10.88 -6.27 -2.78
C TYR A 39 9.73 -5.29 -2.56
N LYS A 40 8.62 -5.50 -3.27
CA LYS A 40 7.42 -4.66 -3.14
C LYS A 40 6.15 -5.50 -3.15
N VAL A 41 5.20 -5.15 -2.28
CA VAL A 41 3.78 -5.48 -2.52
C VAL A 41 3.19 -4.36 -3.35
N VAL A 42 2.62 -4.73 -4.50
CA VAL A 42 1.99 -3.78 -5.42
C VAL A 42 0.49 -4.03 -5.43
N VAL A 43 -0.29 -2.96 -5.28
CA VAL A 43 -1.75 -2.99 -5.38
C VAL A 43 -2.20 -1.96 -6.40
N ASP A 44 -2.91 -2.41 -7.43
CA ASP A 44 -3.52 -1.56 -8.44
C ASP A 44 -4.98 -1.31 -8.06
N PHE A 45 -5.41 -0.05 -8.09
CA PHE A 45 -6.77 0.38 -7.79
C PHE A 45 -7.41 1.04 -9.02
N LYS A 46 -8.72 0.89 -9.15
CA LYS A 46 -9.49 1.50 -10.24
C LYS A 46 -9.31 3.02 -10.17
N LYS A 47 -8.92 3.62 -11.29
CA LYS A 47 -8.73 5.05 -11.39
C LYS A 47 -10.10 5.75 -11.44
N VAL A 48 -10.30 6.72 -10.54
CA VAL A 48 -11.40 7.68 -10.62
C VAL A 48 -10.93 9.08 -10.97
N ASN A 49 -9.66 9.40 -10.69
CA ASN A 49 -9.00 10.67 -10.97
C ASN A 49 -7.53 10.44 -11.35
N SER A 50 -6.88 11.43 -11.96
CA SER A 50 -5.42 11.41 -12.14
C SER A 50 -4.71 11.85 -10.87
N TYR A 51 -3.60 11.19 -10.55
CA TYR A 51 -2.80 11.49 -9.36
C TYR A 51 -1.40 11.97 -9.75
N ALA A 52 -0.83 12.90 -8.96
CA ALA A 52 0.60 13.15 -9.02
C ALA A 52 1.35 12.01 -8.31
N THR A 53 2.48 11.59 -8.87
CA THR A 53 3.35 10.60 -8.21
C THR A 53 3.81 11.13 -6.85
N ARG A 54 3.61 10.34 -5.79
CA ARG A 54 4.00 10.70 -4.42
C ARG A 54 4.57 9.49 -3.71
N THR A 55 5.60 9.73 -2.91
CA THR A 55 6.18 8.70 -2.02
C THR A 55 6.08 9.17 -0.58
N LEU A 56 5.71 8.24 0.30
CA LEU A 56 5.66 8.43 1.75
C LEU A 56 6.56 7.41 2.42
N ASP A 57 7.60 7.89 3.09
CA ASP A 57 8.51 7.04 3.87
C ASP A 57 7.91 6.78 5.25
N PHE A 58 7.75 5.50 5.59
CA PHE A 58 7.27 5.10 6.92
C PHE A 58 8.40 5.00 7.94
N LYS A 59 9.62 4.68 7.46
CA LYS A 59 10.80 4.39 8.28
C LYS A 59 10.51 3.34 9.37
N LYS A 60 9.69 2.32 9.04
CA LYS A 60 9.20 1.33 9.99
C LYS A 60 9.22 -0.08 9.40
N ALA A 61 10.17 -0.91 9.81
CA ALA A 61 10.21 -2.31 9.39
C ALA A 61 8.88 -3.04 9.69
N PRO A 62 8.40 -3.92 8.79
CA PRO A 62 9.01 -4.30 7.51
C PRO A 62 8.64 -3.39 6.32
N PHE A 63 7.84 -2.35 6.53
CA PHE A 63 7.32 -1.46 5.49
C PHE A 63 8.17 -0.19 5.38
N VAL A 64 8.97 -0.07 4.31
CA VAL A 64 9.91 1.06 4.15
C VAL A 64 9.19 2.32 3.70
N SER A 65 8.41 2.23 2.62
CA SER A 65 7.68 3.35 2.02
C SER A 65 6.50 2.88 1.19
N ALA A 66 5.61 3.80 0.82
CA ALA A 66 4.60 3.59 -0.21
C ALA A 66 4.68 4.67 -1.29
N THR A 67 4.67 4.24 -2.55
CA THR A 67 4.61 5.14 -3.71
C THR A 67 3.28 5.01 -4.42
N LEU A 68 2.56 6.13 -4.55
CA LEU A 68 1.44 6.31 -5.46
C LEU A 68 1.96 6.66 -6.85
N GLY A 69 1.64 5.83 -7.85
CA GLY A 69 1.93 6.06 -9.26
C GLY A 69 0.64 6.09 -10.09
N ASP A 70 0.57 7.01 -11.04
CA ASP A 70 -0.54 7.14 -11.98
C ASP A 70 -0.28 6.29 -13.24
N HIS A 71 -1.29 5.56 -13.69
CA HIS A 71 -1.32 4.85 -14.96
C HIS A 71 -2.62 5.17 -15.70
N ASP A 72 -2.78 4.72 -16.94
CA ASP A 72 -3.92 5.10 -17.79
C ASP A 72 -5.27 4.72 -17.16
N ASP A 73 -5.46 3.44 -16.81
CA ASP A 73 -6.74 2.90 -16.33
C ASP A 73 -6.80 2.59 -14.82
N PHE A 74 -5.66 2.71 -14.13
CA PHE A 74 -5.52 2.43 -12.71
C PHE A 74 -4.51 3.38 -12.06
N TYR A 75 -4.54 3.49 -10.74
CA TYR A 75 -3.39 3.98 -9.98
C TYR A 75 -2.78 2.85 -9.17
N ARG A 76 -1.50 2.98 -8.87
CA ARG A 76 -0.70 1.93 -8.23
C ARG A 76 -0.19 2.41 -6.89
N ILE A 77 -0.35 1.59 -5.87
CA ILE A 77 0.39 1.70 -4.61
C ILE A 77 1.47 0.63 -4.60
N ALA A 78 2.73 1.06 -4.64
CA ALA A 78 3.88 0.17 -4.48
C ALA A 78 4.44 0.35 -3.06
N ILE A 79 4.27 -0.66 -2.21
CA ILE A 79 4.79 -0.68 -0.84
C ILE A 79 6.16 -1.36 -0.87
N LEU A 80 7.22 -0.60 -0.64
CA LEU A 80 8.58 -1.11 -0.53
C LEU A 80 8.76 -1.85 0.80
N LEU A 81 9.31 -3.05 0.73
CA LEU A 81 9.64 -3.87 1.89
C LEU A 81 11.14 -3.83 2.16
N ASP A 82 11.53 -4.09 3.41
CA ASP A 82 12.94 -4.22 3.81
C ASP A 82 13.53 -5.61 3.55
N GLY A 83 12.72 -6.57 3.10
CA GLY A 83 13.12 -7.95 2.89
C GLY A 83 12.14 -8.79 2.09
N HIS A 84 12.43 -10.09 2.03
CA HIS A 84 11.64 -11.05 1.27
C HIS A 84 10.51 -11.57 2.14
N TYR A 85 9.27 -11.26 1.77
CA TYR A 85 8.08 -11.73 2.49
C TYR A 85 7.08 -12.34 1.52
N ARG A 86 6.31 -13.30 2.01
CA ARG A 86 5.00 -13.62 1.42
C ARG A 86 3.97 -12.69 2.04
N TYR A 87 2.85 -12.47 1.35
CA TYR A 87 1.75 -11.68 1.91
C TYR A 87 0.40 -12.33 1.64
N ASP A 88 -0.55 -12.06 2.53
CA ASP A 88 -1.98 -12.16 2.25
C ASP A 88 -2.57 -10.75 2.16
N ILE A 89 -3.64 -10.59 1.39
CA ILE A 89 -4.43 -9.36 1.32
C ILE A 89 -5.91 -9.67 1.54
N GLU A 90 -6.53 -8.95 2.49
CA GLU A 90 -7.95 -9.07 2.81
C GLU A 90 -8.66 -7.73 2.63
N ALA A 91 -9.85 -7.74 2.02
CA ALA A 91 -10.69 -6.55 1.89
C ALA A 91 -11.62 -6.40 3.10
N PHE A 92 -11.84 -5.16 3.54
CA PHE A 92 -12.84 -4.84 4.55
C PHE A 92 -13.60 -3.57 4.16
N LYS A 93 -14.63 -3.22 4.95
CA LYS A 93 -15.35 -1.96 4.74
C LYS A 93 -14.43 -0.77 5.02
N GLY A 94 -13.89 -0.17 3.96
CA GLY A 94 -13.03 1.01 4.02
C GLY A 94 -11.58 0.78 3.61
N GLY A 95 -11.22 -0.40 3.10
CA GLY A 95 -9.89 -0.62 2.58
C GLY A 95 -9.45 -2.07 2.49
N TYR A 96 -8.14 -2.26 2.61
CA TYR A 96 -7.47 -3.56 2.48
C TYR A 96 -6.41 -3.71 3.57
N ILE A 97 -6.25 -4.92 4.10
CA ILE A 97 -5.21 -5.26 5.06
C ILE A 97 -4.21 -6.17 4.35
N ILE A 98 -2.94 -5.80 4.36
CA ILE A 98 -1.84 -6.64 3.88
C ILE A 98 -1.11 -7.17 5.11
N LYS A 99 -0.96 -8.50 5.18
CA LYS A 99 -0.26 -9.18 6.26
C LYS A 99 0.95 -9.93 5.71
N LEU A 100 2.14 -9.59 6.19
CA LEU A 100 3.37 -10.28 5.80
C LEU A 100 3.58 -11.56 6.63
N LYS A 101 4.14 -12.60 5.99
CA LYS A 101 4.47 -13.90 6.59
C LYS A 101 5.97 -14.16 6.57
#